data_AF-A0AAV7QHZ2-F1
#
_entry.id   AF-A0AAV7QHZ2-F1
#
_cell.length_a   1.000
_cell.length_b   1.000
_cell.length_c   1.000
_cell.angle_alpha   90.00
_cell.angle_beta   90.00
_cell.angle_gamma   90.00
#
_symmetry.space_group_name_H-M   'P 1'
#
loop_
_entity.id
_entity.type
_entity.pdbx_description
1 polymer ?
#
loop_
_entity_poly.entity_id
_entity_poly.type
_entity_poly.pdbx_seq_one_letter_code
_entity_poly.pdbx_strand_id
1 'polypeptide(L)'
;MDTTIPMRVTETKSICLDMASFQSRMTGLEQCLTAIEDQLNTGPDWDRELLFLRSKLIDLEDRSRRDNVRFFGFPERIEGPNIQAFLHKILPALTGLNFDPPLEFQRAHRL
;
A
#
# COMPACT_ATOMS: atom_id res chain seq x y z
N MET A 1 -66.54 -19.50 39.21
CA MET A 1 -65.39 -20.27 38.69
C MET A 1 -64.55 -19.29 37.89
N ASP A 2 -63.42 -18.85 38.43
CA ASP A 2 -62.61 -17.75 37.89
C ASP A 2 -61.85 -18.17 36.62
N THR A 3 -62.37 -17.76 35.47
CA THR A 3 -61.76 -17.94 34.13
C THR A 3 -60.50 -17.11 33.92
N THR A 4 -60.14 -16.22 34.85
CA THR A 4 -59.00 -15.29 34.75
C THR A 4 -57.64 -15.99 34.91
N ILE A 5 -57.57 -17.03 35.73
CA ILE A 5 -56.32 -17.78 35.98
C ILE A 5 -55.86 -18.58 34.75
N PRO A 6 -56.69 -19.38 34.07
CA PRO A 6 -56.25 -20.12 32.88
C PRO A 6 -55.84 -19.21 31.71
N MET A 7 -56.52 -18.06 31.52
CA MET A 7 -56.17 -17.04 30.52
C MET A 7 -54.76 -16.47 30.72
N ARG A 8 -54.39 -16.12 31.96
CA ARG A 8 -53.04 -15.65 32.29
C ARG A 8 -51.96 -16.71 32.09
N VAL A 9 -52.30 -17.98 32.32
CA VAL A 9 -51.40 -19.11 32.06
C VAL A 9 -51.21 -19.32 30.55
N THR A 10 -52.21 -19.07 29.72
CA THR A 10 -52.06 -19.14 28.26
C THR A 10 -51.23 -17.97 27.69
N GLU A 11 -51.40 -16.76 28.21
CA GLU A 11 -50.60 -15.58 27.80
C GLU A 11 -49.13 -15.71 28.21
N THR A 12 -48.85 -16.19 29.42
CA THR A 12 -47.46 -16.44 29.85
C THR A 12 -46.79 -17.51 29.01
N LYS A 13 -47.52 -18.58 28.63
CA LYS A 13 -47.02 -19.60 27.71
C LYS A 13 -46.72 -19.06 26.31
N SER A 14 -47.56 -18.18 25.76
CA SER A 14 -47.29 -17.59 24.45
C SER A 14 -46.06 -16.68 24.47
N ILE A 15 -45.93 -15.85 25.52
CA ILE A 15 -44.76 -14.98 25.71
C ILE A 15 -43.47 -15.82 25.85
N CYS A 16 -43.51 -16.95 26.55
CA CYS A 16 -42.36 -17.84 26.65
C CYS A 16 -41.96 -18.46 25.30
N LEU A 17 -42.94 -18.79 24.45
CA LEU A 17 -42.69 -19.30 23.10
C LEU A 17 -42.06 -18.22 22.20
N ASP A 18 -42.58 -17.00 22.26
CA ASP A 18 -42.03 -15.87 21.52
C ASP A 18 -40.61 -15.56 21.99
N MET A 19 -40.37 -15.55 23.31
CA MET A 19 -39.03 -15.37 23.89
C MET A 19 -38.04 -16.44 23.41
N ALA A 20 -38.44 -17.71 23.36
CA ALA A 20 -37.60 -18.79 22.85
C ALA A 20 -37.28 -18.62 21.35
N SER A 21 -38.27 -18.16 20.57
CA SER A 21 -38.08 -17.83 19.15
C SER A 21 -37.10 -16.65 18.97
N PHE A 22 -37.24 -15.60 19.78
CA PHE A 22 -36.32 -14.46 19.79
C PHE A 22 -34.90 -14.87 20.19
N GLN A 23 -34.75 -15.71 21.23
CA GLN A 23 -33.45 -16.21 21.66
C GLN A 23 -32.77 -17.02 20.55
N SER A 24 -33.50 -17.91 19.88
CA SER A 24 -32.95 -18.70 18.76
C SER A 24 -32.47 -17.80 17.62
N ARG A 25 -33.27 -16.79 17.25
CA ARG A 25 -32.89 -15.80 16.23
C ARG A 25 -31.70 -14.96 16.67
N MET A 26 -31.63 -14.57 17.93
CA MET A 26 -30.52 -13.78 18.48
C MET A 26 -29.21 -14.57 18.42
N THR A 27 -29.22 -15.83 18.85
CA THR A 27 -28.05 -16.72 18.76
C THR A 27 -27.62 -16.93 17.30
N GLY A 28 -28.56 -17.07 16.37
CA GLY A 28 -28.24 -17.15 14.94
C GLY A 28 -27.58 -15.87 14.40
N LEU A 29 -28.03 -14.69 14.84
CA LEU A 29 -27.41 -13.41 14.48
C LEU A 29 -26.01 -13.26 15.07
N GLU A 30 -25.82 -13.63 16.34
CA GLU A 30 -24.52 -13.60 17.00
C GLU A 30 -23.50 -14.49 16.27
N GLN A 31 -23.89 -15.72 15.91
CA GLN A 31 -23.04 -16.63 15.14
C GLN A 31 -22.69 -16.06 13.76
N CYS A 32 -23.65 -15.43 13.08
CA CYS A 32 -23.41 -14.79 11.79
C CYS A 32 -22.45 -13.60 11.93
N LEU A 33 -22.62 -12.80 12.97
CA LEU A 33 -21.77 -11.65 13.27
C LEU A 33 -20.33 -12.10 13.57
N THR A 34 -20.15 -13.12 14.41
CA THR A 34 -18.81 -13.70 14.67
C THR A 34 -18.16 -14.22 13.39
N ALA A 35 -18.91 -14.92 12.54
CA ALA A 35 -18.37 -15.43 11.28
C ALA A 35 -17.96 -14.30 10.31
N ILE A 36 -18.66 -13.16 10.31
CA ILE A 36 -18.30 -11.98 9.53
C ILE A 36 -17.04 -11.33 10.10
N GLU A 37 -16.95 -11.17 11.42
CA GLU A 37 -15.79 -10.63 12.10
C GLU A 37 -14.53 -11.47 11.84
N ASP A 38 -14.64 -12.80 11.91
CA ASP A 38 -13.56 -13.71 11.58
C ASP A 38 -13.11 -13.56 10.12
N GLN A 39 -14.04 -13.42 9.18
CA GLN A 39 -13.71 -13.19 7.76
C GLN A 39 -12.99 -11.85 7.54
N LEU A 40 -13.39 -10.79 8.25
CA LEU A 40 -12.72 -9.50 8.18
C LEU A 40 -11.32 -9.54 8.80
N ASN A 41 -11.14 -10.27 9.91
CA ASN A 41 -9.86 -10.39 10.60
C ASN A 41 -8.88 -11.37 9.92
N THR A 42 -9.39 -12.37 9.20
CA THR A 42 -8.57 -13.35 8.45
C THR A 42 -8.21 -12.83 7.05
N GLY A 43 -8.81 -11.70 6.63
CA GLY A 43 -8.48 -11.06 5.38
C GLY A 43 -6.99 -10.71 5.28
N PRO A 44 -6.40 -10.75 4.08
CA PRO A 44 -5.02 -10.32 3.89
C PRO A 44 -4.84 -8.85 4.32
N ASP A 45 -3.75 -8.58 5.04
CA ASP A 45 -3.31 -7.24 5.43
C ASP A 45 -2.79 -6.50 4.18
N TRP A 46 -3.73 -5.96 3.40
CA TRP A 46 -3.44 -5.23 2.16
C TRP A 46 -2.55 -4.02 2.39
N ASP A 47 -2.66 -3.36 3.55
CA ASP A 47 -1.83 -2.20 3.87
C ASP A 47 -0.36 -2.60 3.99
N ARG A 48 -0.08 -3.73 4.66
CA ARG A 48 1.28 -4.29 4.74
C ARG A 48 1.81 -4.68 3.38
N GLU A 49 1.01 -5.35 2.55
CA GLU A 49 1.44 -5.76 1.21
C GLU A 49 1.71 -4.55 0.31
N LEU A 50 0.85 -3.52 0.37
CA LEU A 50 1.05 -2.26 -0.36
C LEU A 50 2.33 -1.55 0.08
N LEU A 51 2.60 -1.48 1.39
CA LEU A 51 3.84 -0.90 1.91
C LEU A 51 5.07 -1.67 1.44
N PHE A 52 5.01 -3.01 1.47
CA PHE A 52 6.09 -3.87 1.00
C PHE A 52 6.37 -3.68 -0.50
N LEU A 53 5.34 -3.69 -1.33
CA LEU A 53 5.45 -3.48 -2.77
C LEU A 53 5.99 -2.08 -3.09
N ARG A 54 5.53 -1.06 -2.36
CA ARG A 54 6.02 0.31 -2.54
C ARG A 54 7.50 0.43 -2.19
N SER A 55 7.95 -0.18 -1.09
CA SER A 55 9.37 -0.21 -0.72
C SER A 55 10.20 -0.87 -1.82
N LYS A 56 9.74 -2.01 -2.34
CA LYS A 56 10.44 -2.69 -3.45
C LYS A 56 10.50 -1.84 -4.72
N LEU A 57 9.44 -1.10 -5.04
CA LEU A 57 9.42 -0.24 -6.21
C LEU A 57 10.47 0.88 -6.06
N ILE A 58 10.51 1.54 -4.90
CA ILE A 58 11.51 2.56 -4.59
C ILE A 58 12.92 1.98 -4.72
N ASP A 59 13.18 0.81 -4.12
CA ASP A 59 14.48 0.15 -4.21
C ASP A 59 14.89 -0.16 -5.66
N LEU A 60 13.94 -0.59 -6.49
CA LEU A 60 14.18 -0.87 -7.90
C LEU A 60 14.44 0.40 -8.71
N GLU A 61 13.67 1.47 -8.46
CA GLU A 61 13.85 2.76 -9.12
C GLU A 61 15.21 3.38 -8.76
N ASP A 62 15.57 3.35 -7.48
CA ASP A 62 16.85 3.84 -6.98
C ASP A 62 18.02 3.04 -7.56
N ARG A 63 17.92 1.71 -7.60
CA ARG A 63 18.94 0.87 -8.25
C ARG A 63 19.04 1.12 -9.74
N SER A 64 17.91 1.32 -10.41
CA SER A 64 17.87 1.61 -11.84
C SER A 64 18.49 2.97 -12.18
N ARG A 65 18.48 3.92 -11.25
CA ARG A 65 19.03 5.27 -11.45
C ARG A 65 20.30 5.54 -10.67
N ARG A 66 20.85 4.54 -10.00
CA ARG A 66 22.00 4.68 -9.08
C ARG A 66 23.22 5.32 -9.75
N ASP A 67 23.42 4.99 -11.02
CA ASP A 67 24.57 5.46 -11.81
C ASP A 67 24.24 6.74 -12.60
N ASN A 68 23.01 7.25 -12.49
CA ASN A 68 22.58 8.46 -13.19
C ASN A 68 22.92 9.70 -12.37
N VAL A 69 23.77 10.57 -12.92
CA VAL A 69 24.09 11.87 -12.33
C VAL A 69 23.37 12.97 -13.11
N ARG A 70 22.76 13.92 -12.39
CA ARG A 70 22.09 15.10 -12.98
C ARG A 70 22.89 16.36 -12.68
N PHE A 71 23.29 17.06 -13.73
CA PHE A 71 24.00 18.32 -13.63
C PHE A 71 23.04 19.51 -13.80
N PHE A 72 23.21 20.54 -12.97
CA PHE A 72 22.42 21.77 -13.00
C PHE A 72 23.32 22.99 -13.17
N GLY A 73 22.77 24.08 -13.74
CA GLY A 73 23.47 25.35 -13.88
C GLY A 73 24.24 25.56 -15.19
N PHE A 74 24.17 24.62 -16.13
CA PHE A 74 24.71 24.82 -17.48
C PHE A 74 23.75 25.67 -18.34
N PRO A 75 24.26 26.73 -19.01
CA PRO A 75 23.50 27.46 -20.01
C PRO A 75 23.05 26.53 -21.15
N GLU A 76 21.89 26.80 -21.72
CA GLU A 76 21.38 25.95 -22.80
C GLU A 76 22.32 25.93 -24.01
N ARG A 77 22.50 24.75 -24.62
CA ARG A 77 23.29 24.51 -25.84
C ARG A 77 24.80 24.70 -25.72
N ILE A 78 25.33 24.94 -24.52
CA ILE A 78 26.79 25.04 -24.29
C ILE A 78 27.54 23.73 -24.63
N GLU A 79 26.82 22.62 -24.55
CA GLU A 79 27.31 21.25 -24.71
C GLU A 79 27.67 20.92 -26.17
N GLY A 80 27.13 21.69 -27.12
CA GLY A 80 27.30 21.43 -28.55
C GLY A 80 26.59 20.14 -29.00
N PRO A 81 27.01 19.55 -30.15
CA PRO A 81 26.36 18.38 -30.73
C PRO A 81 26.69 17.06 -29.99
N ASN A 82 27.73 17.03 -29.17
CA ASN A 82 28.17 15.82 -28.46
C ASN A 82 28.37 16.10 -26.96
N ILE A 83 27.35 15.75 -26.19
CA ILE A 83 27.30 15.95 -24.73
C ILE A 83 28.40 15.14 -24.03
N GLN A 84 28.69 13.92 -24.47
CA GLN A 84 29.73 13.10 -23.84
C GLN A 84 31.12 13.74 -23.96
N ALA A 85 31.45 14.25 -25.16
CA ALA A 85 32.71 14.95 -25.38
C ALA A 85 32.83 16.21 -24.51
N PHE A 86 31.73 16.93 -24.32
CA PHE A 86 31.65 18.07 -23.41
C PHE A 86 31.91 17.66 -21.95
N LEU A 87 31.26 16.59 -21.47
CA LEU A 87 31.43 16.09 -20.11
C LEU A 87 32.87 15.60 -19.85
N HIS A 88 33.50 14.91 -20.80
CA HIS A 88 34.91 14.52 -20.70
C HIS A 88 35.85 15.69 -20.47
N LYS A 89 35.55 16.86 -21.06
CA LYS A 89 36.35 18.06 -20.89
C LYS A 89 36.06 18.79 -19.58
N ILE A 90 34.79 18.84 -19.18
CA ILE A 90 34.36 19.67 -18.04
C ILE A 90 34.50 18.96 -16.71
N LEU A 91 34.24 17.65 -16.62
CA LEU A 91 34.29 16.94 -15.34
C LEU A 91 35.68 17.00 -14.68
N PRO A 92 36.80 16.79 -15.39
CA PRO A 92 38.13 16.97 -14.79
C PRO A 92 38.35 18.42 -14.32
N ALA A 93 37.88 19.41 -15.10
CA ALA A 93 38.04 20.82 -14.77
C ALA A 93 37.22 21.24 -13.53
N LEU A 94 36.04 20.67 -13.33
CA LEU A 94 35.18 20.97 -12.18
C LEU A 94 35.58 20.23 -10.91
N THR A 95 35.97 18.97 -11.05
CA THR A 95 36.26 18.10 -9.90
C THR A 95 37.72 18.14 -9.47
N GLY A 96 38.64 18.58 -10.35
CA GLY A 96 40.08 18.49 -10.14
C GLY A 96 40.60 17.05 -10.15
N LEU A 97 39.76 16.08 -10.52
CA LEU A 97 40.10 14.66 -10.56
C LEU A 97 40.65 14.31 -11.94
N ASN A 98 41.71 13.50 -11.95
CA ASN A 98 42.13 12.79 -13.15
C ASN A 98 41.42 11.44 -13.20
N PHE A 99 40.62 11.23 -14.24
CA PHE A 99 39.98 9.95 -14.52
C PHE A 99 40.89 9.13 -15.42
N ASP A 100 41.58 8.15 -14.82
CA ASP A 100 42.37 7.14 -15.53
C ASP A 100 41.95 5.75 -15.00
N PRO A 101 41.24 4.93 -15.79
CA PRO A 101 40.84 5.13 -17.19
C PRO A 101 39.77 6.23 -17.38
N PRO A 102 39.58 6.74 -18.62
CA PRO A 102 38.57 7.75 -18.90
C PRO A 102 37.16 7.27 -18.57
N LEU A 103 36.31 8.20 -18.10
CA LEU A 103 34.91 7.92 -17.75
C LEU A 103 34.13 7.34 -18.94
N GLU A 104 33.48 6.20 -18.75
CA GLU A 104 32.57 5.65 -19.75
C GLU A 104 31.13 6.11 -19.48
N PHE A 105 30.46 6.60 -20.52
CA PHE A 105 29.07 7.04 -20.41
C PHE A 105 28.16 6.10 -21.21
N GLN A 106 27.22 5.44 -20.54
CA GLN A 106 26.19 4.66 -21.23
C GLN A 106 25.26 5.57 -22.06
N ARG A 107 24.88 6.73 -21.50
CA ARG A 107 24.04 7.73 -22.16
C ARG A 107 24.23 9.09 -21.50
N ALA A 108 24.25 10.15 -22.30
CA ALA A 108 24.23 11.53 -21.80
C ALA A 108 23.25 12.35 -22.64
N HIS A 109 22.32 13.04 -21.99
CA HIS A 109 21.25 13.78 -22.65
C HIS A 109 20.69 14.87 -21.75
N ARG A 110 20.08 15.89 -22.37
CA ARG A 110 19.29 16.90 -21.69
C ARG A 110 17.94 16.30 -21.26
N LEU A 111 17.52 16.61 -20.03
CA LEU A 111 16.19 16.33 -19.48
C LEU A 111 15.23 17.50 -19.72
#